data_AF-A0AA91Z426-F1
#
_entry.id   AF-A0AA91Z426-F1
#
_cell.length_a   1.000
_cell.length_b   1.000
_cell.length_c   1.000
_cell.angle_alpha   90.00
_cell.angle_beta   90.00
_cell.angle_gamma   90.00
#
_symmetry.space_group_name_H-M   'P 1'
#
loop_
_entity.id
_entity.type
_entity.pdbx_description
1 polymer ?
#
loop_
_entity_poly.entity_id
_entity_poly.type
_entity_poly.pdbx_seq_one_letter_code
_entity_poly.pdbx_strand_id
1 'polypeptide(L)'
;MNPNNTIFDAKRLIGRKFEDTTVQADMKHWPFEVVSDGGKPKIKVSYKGEDKTFFPEEVSSMVLTKMKETAEAYLGKTVQNAVITVPAYFNDSQRQATKDAGTISGLNVLRIINEPTAAAIAYGLDKKGGGERNVLIFDLGGGTFDVSILTIEDGIFEVKSTAGDTHLGGEDFDNRMVNHFVQEFKRKYKKDLTTNKRALRRLRTACERAKRTLSSSTQASIEIDSLFEGIDFYTSITRARFEELNADLFRSTM
;
A
#
# COMPACT_ATOMS: atom_id res chain seq x y z
N MET A 1 -5.17 -1.72 21.36
CA MET A 1 -4.52 -1.73 20.01
C MET A 1 -3.02 -1.79 20.20
N ASN A 2 -2.30 -2.43 19.28
CA ASN A 2 -0.88 -2.77 19.43
C ASN A 2 -0.02 -2.22 18.25
N PRO A 3 0.12 -0.88 18.10
CA PRO A 3 0.71 -0.28 16.89
C PRO A 3 2.18 -0.63 16.67
N ASN A 4 2.99 -0.72 17.73
CA ASN A 4 4.41 -1.03 17.62
C ASN A 4 4.69 -2.47 17.15
N ASN A 5 3.68 -3.34 17.19
CA ASN A 5 3.75 -4.74 16.76
C ASN A 5 2.75 -5.06 15.63
N THR A 6 2.19 -4.03 14.99
CA THR A 6 1.34 -4.19 13.80
C THR A 6 2.15 -3.71 12.60
N ILE A 7 2.60 -4.65 11.77
CA ILE A 7 3.48 -4.36 10.64
C ILE A 7 2.66 -4.12 9.37
N PHE A 8 3.06 -3.12 8.60
CA PHE A 8 2.55 -2.78 7.27
C PHE A 8 3.73 -2.27 6.41
N ASP A 9 3.51 -2.01 5.13
CA ASP A 9 4.53 -1.45 4.22
C ASP A 9 5.83 -2.24 4.06
N ALA A 10 5.88 -3.53 4.41
CA ALA A 10 7.08 -4.36 4.24
C ALA A 10 7.60 -4.37 2.76
N LYS A 11 6.71 -4.15 1.78
CA LYS A 11 7.07 -4.00 0.35
C LYS A 11 8.03 -2.82 0.11
N ARG A 12 8.02 -1.78 0.95
CA ARG A 12 8.95 -0.64 0.87
C ARG A 12 10.38 -1.01 1.30
N LEU A 13 10.54 -2.04 2.13
CA LEU A 13 11.82 -2.52 2.66
C LEU A 13 12.43 -3.69 1.89
N ILE A 14 11.60 -4.48 1.20
CA ILE A 14 12.03 -5.74 0.57
C ILE A 14 13.14 -5.50 -0.46
N GLY A 15 14.22 -6.28 -0.36
CA GLY A 15 15.39 -6.21 -1.24
C GLY A 15 16.21 -4.92 -1.17
N ARG A 16 15.97 -4.05 -0.17
CA ARG A 16 16.74 -2.81 0.06
C ARG A 16 17.84 -3.00 1.10
N LYS A 17 18.76 -2.04 1.14
CA LYS A 17 19.75 -1.93 2.24
C LYS A 17 19.19 -1.02 3.32
N PHE A 18 19.61 -1.26 4.57
CA PHE A 18 19.19 -0.44 5.71
C PHE A 18 19.57 1.04 5.52
N GLU A 19 20.74 1.29 4.93
CA GLU A 19 21.28 2.64 4.70
C GLU A 19 20.65 3.37 3.50
N ASP A 20 19.78 2.71 2.72
CA ASP A 20 19.13 3.37 1.57
C ASP A 20 18.35 4.60 2.06
N THR A 21 18.51 5.73 1.37
CA THR A 21 17.91 7.01 1.76
C THR A 21 16.39 6.92 1.87
N THR A 22 15.75 6.12 1.01
CA THR A 22 14.30 5.85 1.07
C THR A 22 13.91 5.08 2.32
N VAL A 23 14.71 4.09 2.74
CA VAL A 23 14.47 3.32 3.97
C VAL A 23 14.58 4.22 5.20
N GLN A 24 15.64 5.05 5.25
CA GLN A 24 15.85 6.00 6.35
C GLN A 24 14.75 7.07 6.43
N ALA A 25 14.18 7.48 5.29
CA ALA A 25 13.04 8.38 5.25
C ALA A 25 11.76 7.68 5.77
N ASP A 26 11.45 6.50 5.25
CA ASP A 26 10.23 5.75 5.59
C ASP A 26 10.16 5.34 7.07
N MET A 27 11.30 4.96 7.65
CA MET A 27 11.40 4.60 9.07
C MET A 27 10.91 5.70 10.03
N LYS A 28 10.95 6.98 9.62
CA LYS A 28 10.46 8.10 10.45
C LYS A 28 8.94 8.13 10.57
N HIS A 29 8.24 7.42 9.68
CA HIS A 29 6.78 7.44 9.58
C HIS A 29 6.12 6.19 10.17
N TRP A 30 6.89 5.12 10.41
CA TRP A 30 6.34 3.88 10.97
C TRP A 30 6.32 3.86 12.50
N PRO A 31 5.31 3.22 13.11
CA PRO A 31 5.22 3.06 14.57
C PRO A 31 6.05 1.87 15.09
N PHE A 32 6.52 0.99 14.21
CA PHE A 32 7.35 -0.17 14.53
C PHE A 32 8.82 0.13 14.27
N GLU A 33 9.70 -0.59 14.96
CA GLU A 33 11.14 -0.40 14.88
C GLU A 33 11.74 -1.20 13.71
N VAL A 34 12.68 -0.59 12.99
CA VAL A 34 13.49 -1.26 11.97
C VAL A 34 14.95 -1.16 12.40
N VAL A 35 15.63 -2.30 12.44
CA VAL A 35 17.03 -2.45 12.86
C VAL A 35 17.88 -2.94 11.70
N SER A 36 19.19 -2.71 11.76
CA SER A 36 20.14 -3.23 10.77
C SER A 36 20.70 -4.58 11.22
N ASP A 37 20.74 -5.55 10.32
CA ASP A 37 21.45 -6.81 10.50
C ASP A 37 22.30 -7.08 9.25
N GLY A 38 23.63 -6.97 9.38
CA GLY A 38 24.55 -7.08 8.25
C GLY A 38 24.26 -6.09 7.11
N GLY A 39 23.74 -4.90 7.42
CA GLY A 39 23.36 -3.88 6.43
C GLY A 39 22.00 -4.09 5.77
N LYS A 40 21.27 -5.16 6.10
CA LYS A 40 19.89 -5.38 5.67
C LYS A 40 18.90 -4.90 6.74
N PRO A 41 17.76 -4.32 6.35
CA PRO A 41 16.74 -3.93 7.31
C PRO A 41 16.02 -5.17 7.86
N LYS A 42 15.77 -5.20 9.17
CA LYS A 42 14.87 -6.14 9.85
C LYS A 42 13.84 -5.38 10.67
N ILE A 43 12.61 -5.88 10.68
CA ILE A 43 11.51 -5.33 11.45
C ILE A 43 11.52 -5.97 12.84
N LYS A 44 11.61 -5.16 13.90
CA LYS A 44 11.66 -5.62 15.29
C LYS A 44 10.27 -5.50 15.94
N VAL A 45 9.83 -6.58 16.57
CA VAL A 45 8.55 -6.66 17.29
C VAL A 45 8.69 -7.46 18.58
N SER A 46 7.83 -7.17 19.56
CA SER A 46 7.61 -8.02 20.73
C SER A 46 6.52 -9.05 20.41
N TYR A 47 6.89 -10.33 20.39
CA TYR A 47 5.97 -11.43 20.13
C TYR A 47 6.10 -12.49 21.23
N LYS A 48 4.97 -12.77 21.91
CA LYS A 48 4.91 -13.70 23.06
C LYS A 48 5.88 -13.36 24.20
N GLY A 49 6.12 -12.07 24.44
CA GLY A 49 7.00 -11.60 25.51
C GLY A 49 8.48 -11.55 25.15
N GLU A 50 8.85 -11.90 23.92
CA GLU A 50 10.22 -11.88 23.42
C GLU A 50 10.39 -10.89 22.27
N ASP A 51 11.54 -10.24 22.22
CA ASP A 51 11.94 -9.44 21.06
C ASP A 51 12.30 -10.37 19.90
N LYS A 52 11.64 -10.18 18.77
CA LYS A 52 11.90 -10.89 17.51
C LYS A 52 12.22 -9.91 16.41
N THR A 53 13.05 -10.34 15.48
CA THR A 53 13.37 -9.60 14.27
C THR A 53 13.01 -10.44 13.06
N PHE A 54 12.45 -9.80 12.05
CA PHE A 54 12.04 -10.46 10.80
C PHE A 54 12.59 -9.69 9.61
N PHE A 55 13.10 -10.39 8.62
CA PHE A 55 13.38 -9.79 7.33
C PHE A 55 12.08 -9.40 6.61
N PRO A 56 12.09 -8.40 5.72
CA PRO A 56 10.91 -8.01 4.93
C PRO A 56 10.30 -9.15 4.11
N GLU A 57 11.13 -10.07 3.60
CA GLU A 57 10.69 -11.27 2.89
C GLU A 57 9.94 -12.26 3.79
N GLU A 58 10.29 -12.37 5.08
CA GLU A 58 9.56 -13.19 6.05
C GLU A 58 8.20 -12.56 6.38
N VAL A 59 8.13 -11.24 6.53
CA VAL A 59 6.84 -10.55 6.72
C VAL A 59 5.96 -10.70 5.48
N SER A 60 6.54 -10.56 4.29
CA SER A 60 5.82 -10.74 3.03
C SER A 60 5.36 -12.18 2.83
N SER A 61 6.13 -13.18 3.28
CA SER A 61 5.74 -14.59 3.22
C SER A 61 4.54 -14.89 4.12
N MET A 62 4.39 -14.21 5.26
CA MET A 62 3.18 -14.34 6.10
C MET A 62 1.93 -13.83 5.37
N VAL A 63 2.04 -12.72 4.61
CA VAL A 63 0.95 -12.23 3.76
C VAL A 63 0.64 -13.23 2.65
N LEU A 64 1.66 -13.75 1.96
CA LEU A 64 1.48 -14.76 0.91
C LEU A 64 0.90 -16.07 1.45
N THR A 65 1.28 -16.48 2.66
CA THR A 65 0.69 -17.63 3.35
C THR A 65 -0.81 -17.40 3.57
N LYS A 66 -1.21 -16.21 4.00
CA LYS A 66 -2.64 -15.87 4.16
C LYS A 66 -3.40 -15.89 2.82
N MET A 67 -2.77 -15.42 1.75
CA MET A 67 -3.37 -15.48 0.40
C MET A 67 -3.49 -16.93 -0.11
N LYS A 68 -2.47 -17.77 0.15
CA LYS A 68 -2.50 -19.20 -0.13
C LYS A 68 -3.64 -19.89 0.62
N GLU A 69 -3.75 -19.72 1.94
CA GLU A 69 -4.85 -20.27 2.74
C GLU A 69 -6.22 -19.85 2.22
N THR A 70 -6.35 -18.58 1.79
CA THR A 70 -7.59 -18.05 1.22
C THR A 70 -7.96 -18.77 -0.08
N ALA A 71 -6.99 -18.99 -0.96
CA ALA A 71 -7.18 -19.74 -2.19
C ALA A 71 -7.48 -21.23 -1.93
N GLU A 72 -6.79 -21.84 -0.97
CA GLU A 72 -7.00 -23.25 -0.57
C GLU A 72 -8.41 -23.45 0.01
N ALA A 73 -8.88 -22.53 0.85
CA ALA A 73 -10.25 -22.56 1.39
C ALA A 73 -11.30 -22.46 0.28
N TYR A 74 -11.05 -21.66 -0.75
CA TYR A 74 -11.95 -21.54 -1.91
C TYR A 74 -11.91 -22.79 -2.79
N LEU A 75 -10.73 -23.36 -3.04
CA LEU A 75 -10.55 -24.48 -3.97
C LEU A 75 -10.76 -25.86 -3.34
N GLY A 76 -10.73 -25.96 -2.01
CA GLY A 76 -10.82 -27.23 -1.27
C GLY A 76 -9.59 -28.13 -1.43
N LYS A 77 -8.44 -27.59 -1.85
CA LYS A 77 -7.19 -28.35 -2.07
C LYS A 77 -5.97 -27.48 -1.85
N THR A 78 -4.83 -28.13 -1.60
CA THR A 78 -3.53 -27.45 -1.44
C THR A 78 -3.12 -26.70 -2.71
N VAL A 79 -2.64 -25.47 -2.53
CA VAL A 79 -2.09 -24.64 -3.60
C VAL A 79 -0.57 -24.65 -3.51
N GLN A 80 0.09 -25.11 -4.57
CA GLN A 80 1.55 -25.25 -4.60
C GLN A 80 2.22 -24.27 -5.55
N ASN A 81 1.58 -23.90 -6.65
CA ASN A 81 2.18 -23.08 -7.70
C ASN A 81 1.55 -21.69 -7.73
N ALA A 82 2.38 -20.65 -7.88
CA ALA A 82 1.91 -19.27 -7.98
C ALA A 82 2.74 -18.45 -8.98
N VAL A 83 2.09 -17.41 -9.51
CA VAL A 83 2.74 -16.28 -10.18
C VAL A 83 2.58 -15.09 -9.24
N ILE A 84 3.67 -14.38 -8.96
CA ILE A 84 3.66 -13.22 -8.05
C ILE A 84 4.01 -11.97 -8.85
N THR A 85 3.26 -10.89 -8.64
CA THR A 85 3.48 -9.61 -9.30
C THR A 85 4.47 -8.74 -8.52
N VAL A 86 5.23 -7.92 -9.24
CA VAL A 86 6.11 -6.87 -8.66
C VAL A 86 6.02 -5.59 -9.50
N PRO A 87 6.35 -4.42 -8.93
CA PRO A 87 6.46 -3.20 -9.73
C PRO A 87 7.48 -3.34 -10.85
N ALA A 88 7.24 -2.70 -12.01
CA ALA A 88 8.13 -2.85 -13.16
C ALA A 88 9.55 -2.32 -12.88
N TYR A 89 9.67 -1.29 -12.03
CA TYR A 89 10.95 -0.67 -11.63
C TYR A 89 11.73 -1.49 -10.57
N PHE A 90 11.18 -2.59 -10.05
CA PHE A 90 11.92 -3.42 -9.09
C PHE A 90 13.21 -3.95 -9.70
N ASN A 91 14.32 -3.75 -8.99
CA ASN A 91 15.61 -4.30 -9.36
C ASN A 91 15.71 -5.80 -9.03
N ASP A 92 16.80 -6.42 -9.46
CA ASP A 92 17.02 -7.87 -9.29
C ASP A 92 16.98 -8.32 -7.82
N SER A 93 17.51 -7.52 -6.90
CA SER A 93 17.49 -7.85 -5.47
C SER A 93 16.07 -7.84 -4.89
N GLN A 94 15.23 -6.90 -5.31
CA GLN A 94 13.83 -6.82 -4.86
C GLN A 94 12.97 -7.92 -5.47
N ARG A 95 13.23 -8.27 -6.74
CA ARG A 95 12.59 -9.41 -7.43
C ARG A 95 12.95 -10.73 -6.75
N GLN A 96 14.23 -10.92 -6.44
CA GLN A 96 14.69 -12.12 -5.76
C GLN A 96 14.10 -12.22 -4.35
N ALA A 97 14.15 -11.15 -3.55
CA ALA A 97 13.56 -11.15 -2.21
C ALA A 97 12.04 -11.43 -2.21
N THR A 98 11.31 -10.95 -3.23
CA THR A 98 9.88 -11.28 -3.40
C THR A 98 9.67 -12.75 -3.76
N LYS A 99 10.53 -13.32 -4.62
CA LYS A 99 10.51 -14.75 -4.94
C LYS A 99 10.85 -15.61 -3.71
N ASP A 100 11.79 -15.16 -2.89
CA ASP A 100 12.15 -15.81 -1.63
C ASP A 100 10.98 -15.80 -0.65
N ALA A 101 10.26 -14.68 -0.53
CA ALA A 101 9.02 -14.62 0.24
C ALA A 101 7.97 -15.65 -0.21
N GLY A 102 7.81 -15.84 -1.52
CA GLY A 102 6.97 -16.90 -2.09
C GLY A 102 7.45 -18.29 -1.70
N THR A 103 8.75 -18.55 -1.80
CA THR A 103 9.35 -19.83 -1.42
C THR A 103 9.17 -20.12 0.08
N ILE A 104 9.39 -19.14 0.96
CA ILE A 104 9.18 -19.26 2.42
C ILE A 104 7.71 -19.57 2.75
N SER A 105 6.76 -19.05 1.97
CA SER A 105 5.32 -19.36 2.12
C SER A 105 4.92 -20.76 1.62
N GLY A 106 5.89 -21.56 1.14
CA GLY A 106 5.66 -22.89 0.58
C GLY A 106 4.95 -22.85 -0.77
N LEU A 107 5.22 -21.82 -1.58
CA LEU A 107 4.80 -21.70 -2.97
C LEU A 107 5.99 -21.92 -3.91
N ASN A 108 5.80 -22.73 -4.94
CA ASN A 108 6.64 -22.76 -6.12
C ASN A 108 6.29 -21.55 -7.01
N VAL A 109 7.18 -20.56 -7.00
CA VAL A 109 7.01 -19.32 -7.78
C VAL A 109 7.39 -19.59 -9.24
N LEU A 110 6.39 -19.87 -10.08
CA LEU A 110 6.56 -20.17 -11.50
C LEU A 110 7.17 -19.00 -12.27
N ARG A 111 6.74 -17.78 -11.94
CA ARG A 111 7.21 -16.55 -12.56
C ARG A 111 6.97 -15.36 -11.63
N ILE A 112 7.91 -14.42 -11.68
CA ILE A 112 7.68 -13.04 -11.25
C ILE A 112 7.28 -12.25 -12.48
N ILE A 113 6.13 -11.59 -12.46
CA ILE A 113 5.67 -10.74 -13.56
C ILE A 113 5.53 -9.30 -13.10
N ASN A 114 5.65 -8.36 -14.03
CA ASN A 114 5.43 -6.95 -13.71
C ASN A 114 3.93 -6.70 -13.51
N GLU A 115 3.59 -5.91 -12.50
CA GLU A 115 2.23 -5.41 -12.25
C GLU A 115 1.57 -4.81 -13.51
N PRO A 116 2.22 -3.90 -14.27
CA PRO A 116 1.61 -3.36 -15.49
C PRO A 116 1.43 -4.41 -16.60
N THR A 117 2.30 -5.41 -16.70
CA THR A 117 2.11 -6.53 -17.64
C THR A 117 0.93 -7.40 -17.22
N ALA A 118 0.78 -7.68 -15.91
CA ALA A 118 -0.36 -8.41 -15.39
C ALA A 118 -1.69 -7.68 -15.67
N ALA A 119 -1.71 -6.36 -15.50
CA ALA A 119 -2.86 -5.52 -15.83
C ALA A 119 -3.20 -5.57 -17.34
N ALA A 120 -2.19 -5.48 -18.21
CA ALA A 120 -2.38 -5.55 -19.65
C ALA A 120 -2.91 -6.92 -20.12
N ILE A 121 -2.44 -8.02 -19.51
CA ILE A 121 -2.97 -9.38 -19.71
C ILE A 121 -4.43 -9.46 -19.24
N ALA A 122 -4.74 -8.92 -18.06
CA ALA A 122 -6.10 -8.96 -17.50
C ALA A 122 -7.12 -8.22 -18.38
N TYR A 123 -6.73 -7.11 -19.01
CA TYR A 123 -7.58 -6.38 -19.95
C TYR A 123 -7.73 -7.07 -21.32
N GLY A 124 -7.01 -8.18 -21.54
CA GLY A 124 -7.06 -8.97 -22.77
C GLY A 124 -6.44 -8.26 -23.97
N LEU A 125 -5.46 -7.39 -23.75
CA LEU A 125 -4.80 -6.65 -24.82
C LEU A 125 -3.90 -7.56 -25.68
N ASP A 126 -3.47 -8.70 -25.14
CA ASP A 126 -2.77 -9.78 -25.87
C ASP A 126 -3.65 -10.48 -26.92
N LYS A 127 -4.96 -10.50 -26.72
CA LYS A 127 -5.91 -11.26 -27.57
C LYS A 127 -6.54 -10.42 -28.67
N LYS A 128 -6.39 -9.10 -28.62
CA LYS A 128 -6.94 -8.20 -29.64
C LYS A 128 -5.96 -8.16 -30.80
N GLY A 129 -6.16 -9.03 -31.80
CA GLY A 129 -5.38 -9.05 -33.03
C GLY A 129 -5.30 -7.68 -33.72
N GLY A 130 -4.22 -7.47 -34.48
CA GLY A 130 -3.82 -6.19 -35.06
C GLY A 130 -2.40 -5.85 -34.59
N GLY A 131 -1.62 -5.15 -35.43
CA GLY A 131 -0.19 -4.88 -35.22
C GLY A 131 0.15 -4.12 -33.94
N GLU A 132 1.41 -3.71 -33.80
CA GLU A 132 1.96 -3.08 -32.59
C GLU A 132 1.03 -2.03 -31.95
N ARG A 133 0.82 -2.16 -30.64
CA ARG A 133 -0.01 -1.23 -29.85
C ARG A 133 0.78 -0.66 -28.69
N ASN A 134 0.66 0.65 -28.52
CA ASN A 134 1.12 1.33 -27.32
C ASN A 134 0.01 1.35 -26.27
N VAL A 135 0.35 0.94 -25.04
CA VAL A 135 -0.55 0.86 -23.89
C VAL A 135 0.05 1.64 -22.75
N LEU A 136 -0.71 2.58 -22.21
CA LEU A 136 -0.36 3.27 -20.96
C LEU A 136 -1.12 2.61 -19.82
N ILE A 137 -0.39 2.13 -18.82
CA ILE A 137 -0.93 1.64 -17.55
C ILE A 137 -0.71 2.74 -16.51
N PHE A 138 -1.80 3.16 -15.87
CA PHE A 138 -1.82 4.10 -14.76
C PHE A 138 -2.27 3.33 -13.52
N ASP A 139 -1.35 3.10 -12.58
CA ASP A 139 -1.59 2.35 -11.35
C ASP A 139 -1.37 3.28 -10.14
N LEU A 140 -2.47 3.69 -9.49
CA LEU A 140 -2.45 4.53 -8.30
C LEU A 140 -3.02 3.73 -7.12
N GLY A 141 -2.11 3.11 -6.37
CA GLY A 141 -2.43 2.21 -5.27
C GLY A 141 -2.64 2.91 -3.93
N GLY A 142 -2.49 2.13 -2.85
CA GLY A 142 -2.61 2.64 -1.48
C GLY A 142 -1.46 3.56 -1.06
N GLY A 143 -0.25 3.34 -1.57
CA GLY A 143 0.92 4.18 -1.25
C GLY A 143 1.95 4.28 -2.36
N THR A 144 1.70 3.69 -3.52
CA THR A 144 2.59 3.78 -4.69
C THR A 144 1.80 4.24 -5.90
N PHE A 145 2.45 5.03 -6.73
CA PHE A 145 1.95 5.47 -8.02
C PHE A 145 2.94 5.06 -9.11
N ASP A 146 2.45 4.33 -10.11
CA ASP A 146 3.23 3.78 -11.20
C ASP A 146 2.56 4.06 -12.54
N VAL A 147 3.33 4.60 -13.48
CA VAL A 147 2.95 4.77 -14.89
C VAL A 147 3.90 3.96 -15.75
N SER A 148 3.35 3.10 -16.59
CA SER A 148 4.15 2.29 -17.51
C SER A 148 3.61 2.40 -18.93
N ILE A 149 4.49 2.65 -19.90
CA ILE A 149 4.16 2.51 -21.32
C ILE A 149 4.68 1.15 -21.80
N LEU A 150 3.79 0.35 -22.37
CA LEU A 150 4.10 -0.94 -22.95
C LEU A 150 3.82 -0.93 -24.44
N THR A 151 4.64 -1.63 -25.22
CA THR A 151 4.23 -2.11 -26.54
C THR A 151 3.75 -3.55 -26.44
N ILE A 152 2.69 -3.84 -27.19
CA ILE A 152 2.15 -5.19 -27.34
C ILE A 152 2.10 -5.53 -28.82
N GLU A 153 2.78 -6.60 -29.19
CA GLU A 153 2.80 -7.14 -30.54
C GLU A 153 2.82 -8.67 -30.46
N ASP A 154 1.86 -9.34 -31.10
CA ASP A 154 1.73 -10.80 -31.13
C ASP A 154 1.86 -11.50 -29.75
N GLY A 155 1.30 -10.86 -28.71
CA GLY A 155 1.33 -11.36 -27.33
C GLY A 155 2.66 -11.16 -26.59
N ILE A 156 3.64 -10.52 -27.23
CA ILE A 156 4.89 -10.07 -26.61
C ILE A 156 4.64 -8.72 -25.96
N PHE A 157 5.00 -8.60 -24.67
CA PHE A 157 4.89 -7.38 -23.91
C PHE A 157 6.28 -6.81 -23.67
N GLU A 158 6.52 -5.58 -24.13
CA GLU A 158 7.76 -4.87 -23.86
C GLU A 158 7.47 -3.59 -23.08
N VAL A 159 8.12 -3.43 -21.94
CA VAL A 159 8.02 -2.19 -21.15
C VAL A 159 8.97 -1.17 -21.77
N LYS A 160 8.42 -0.09 -22.35
CA LYS A 160 9.19 0.97 -23.01
C LYS A 160 9.68 2.02 -22.03
N SER A 161 8.84 2.38 -21.06
CA SER A 161 9.21 3.34 -20.02
C SER A 161 8.37 3.11 -18.77
N THR A 162 8.95 3.47 -17.63
CA THR A 162 8.31 3.46 -16.32
C THR A 162 8.64 4.75 -15.60
N ALA A 163 7.64 5.39 -15.02
CA ALA A 163 7.78 6.55 -14.14
C ALA A 163 6.77 6.41 -13.00
N GLY A 164 6.86 7.25 -11.98
CA GLY A 164 5.96 7.16 -10.84
C GLY A 164 6.51 7.80 -9.59
N ASP A 165 5.79 7.62 -8.50
CA ASP A 165 6.16 8.04 -7.16
C ASP A 165 5.95 6.87 -6.19
N THR A 166 7.04 6.38 -5.60
CA THR A 166 6.99 5.27 -4.66
C THR A 166 6.34 5.64 -3.33
N HIS A 167 5.99 6.91 -3.10
CA HIS A 167 5.50 7.48 -1.85
C HIS A 167 4.22 8.29 -2.03
N LEU A 168 3.45 7.99 -3.07
CA LEU A 168 2.16 8.62 -3.35
C LEU A 168 1.05 7.57 -3.49
N GLY A 169 -0.03 7.71 -2.73
CA GLY A 169 -1.21 6.90 -2.94
C GLY A 169 -2.42 7.27 -2.10
N GLY A 170 -3.37 6.33 -2.02
CA GLY A 170 -4.62 6.48 -1.28
C GLY A 170 -4.47 6.89 0.18
N GLU A 171 -3.38 6.50 0.85
CA GLU A 171 -3.10 6.85 2.24
C GLU A 171 -2.75 8.33 2.43
N ASP A 172 -2.09 8.95 1.45
CA ASP A 172 -1.80 10.39 1.46
C ASP A 172 -3.08 11.20 1.36
N PHE A 173 -4.04 10.72 0.56
CA PHE A 173 -5.35 11.36 0.47
C PHE A 173 -6.13 11.26 1.78
N ASP A 174 -6.03 10.11 2.46
CA ASP A 174 -6.59 9.94 3.80
C ASP A 174 -5.90 10.87 4.80
N ASN A 175 -4.57 11.03 4.72
CA ASN A 175 -3.80 11.94 5.58
C ASN A 175 -4.28 13.39 5.43
N ARG A 176 -4.53 13.88 4.21
CA ARG A 176 -5.07 15.23 3.98
C ARG A 176 -6.42 15.42 4.65
N MET A 177 -7.31 14.43 4.54
CA MET A 177 -8.62 14.46 5.17
C MET A 177 -8.55 14.38 6.70
N VAL A 178 -7.67 13.52 7.25
CA VAL A 178 -7.42 13.43 8.69
C VAL A 178 -6.92 14.76 9.23
N ASN A 179 -5.93 15.38 8.59
CA ASN A 179 -5.39 16.67 9.03
C ASN A 179 -6.46 17.76 9.00
N HIS A 180 -7.29 17.80 7.95
CA HIS A 180 -8.42 18.72 7.87
C HIS A 180 -9.37 18.57 9.08
N PHE A 181 -9.77 17.34 9.41
CA PHE A 181 -10.68 17.09 10.53
C PHE A 181 -10.03 17.23 11.92
N VAL A 182 -8.72 17.01 12.05
CA VAL A 182 -7.98 17.35 13.26
C VAL A 182 -8.08 18.85 13.53
N GLN A 183 -7.87 19.68 12.50
CA GLN A 183 -8.01 21.14 12.63
C GLN A 183 -9.45 21.56 12.90
N GLU A 184 -10.42 20.92 12.25
CA GLU A 184 -11.84 21.17 12.51
C GLU A 184 -12.22 20.85 13.97
N PHE A 185 -11.82 19.68 14.46
CA PHE A 185 -12.06 19.25 15.84
C PHE A 185 -11.41 20.22 16.84
N LYS A 186 -10.15 20.60 16.60
CA LYS A 186 -9.44 21.59 17.43
C LYS A 186 -10.14 22.95 17.42
N ARG A 187 -10.63 23.40 16.28
CA ARG A 187 -11.39 24.66 16.17
C ARG A 187 -12.72 24.61 16.93
N LYS A 188 -13.49 23.52 16.79
CA LYS A 188 -14.84 23.34 17.34
C LYS A 188 -14.83 23.07 18.84
N TYR A 189 -13.91 22.23 19.33
CA TYR A 189 -13.90 21.77 20.72
C TYR A 189 -12.71 22.27 21.54
N LYS A 190 -11.77 23.02 20.94
CA LYS A 190 -10.55 23.55 21.59
C LYS A 190 -9.66 22.45 22.20
N LYS A 191 -9.69 21.25 21.63
CA LYS A 191 -8.94 20.07 22.08
C LYS A 191 -8.08 19.51 20.95
N ASP A 192 -6.87 19.08 21.29
CA ASP A 192 -5.93 18.52 20.33
C ASP A 192 -5.91 16.99 20.40
N LEU A 193 -6.68 16.36 19.49
CA LEU A 193 -6.81 14.90 19.46
C LEU A 193 -5.54 14.19 18.98
N THR A 194 -4.55 14.92 18.43
CA THR A 194 -3.29 14.32 17.97
C THR A 194 -2.48 13.69 19.10
N THR A 195 -2.72 14.15 20.33
CA THR A 195 -2.14 13.59 21.56
C THR A 195 -2.59 12.16 21.85
N ASN A 196 -3.68 11.69 21.23
CA ASN A 196 -4.24 10.36 21.43
C ASN A 196 -4.20 9.52 20.15
N LYS A 197 -3.23 8.59 20.09
CA LYS A 197 -3.05 7.66 18.96
C LYS A 197 -4.30 6.83 18.63
N ARG A 198 -5.13 6.49 19.63
CA ARG A 198 -6.39 5.75 19.41
C ARG A 198 -7.43 6.63 18.72
N ALA A 199 -7.57 7.88 19.14
CA ALA A 199 -8.48 8.84 18.52
C ALA A 199 -8.09 9.10 17.05
N LEU A 200 -6.81 9.38 16.79
CA LEU A 200 -6.28 9.57 15.43
C LEU A 200 -6.57 8.36 14.51
N ARG A 201 -6.35 7.14 14.99
CA ARG A 201 -6.60 5.93 14.19
C ARG A 201 -8.10 5.73 13.90
N ARG A 202 -8.98 6.03 14.84
CA ARG A 202 -10.44 6.00 14.61
C ARG A 202 -10.85 7.02 13.55
N LEU A 203 -10.32 8.24 13.64
CA LEU A 203 -10.56 9.29 12.65
C LEU A 203 -10.06 8.89 11.25
N ARG A 204 -8.84 8.32 11.15
CA ARG A 204 -8.29 7.80 9.89
C ARG A 204 -9.18 6.73 9.26
N THR A 205 -9.66 5.78 10.06
CA THR A 205 -10.58 4.72 9.59
C THR A 205 -11.88 5.32 9.04
N ALA A 206 -12.40 6.37 9.67
CA ALA A 206 -13.59 7.07 9.17
C ALA A 206 -13.29 7.85 7.87
N CYS A 207 -12.12 8.49 7.77
CA CYS A 207 -11.68 9.21 6.56
C CYS A 207 -11.52 8.26 5.36
N GLU A 208 -10.90 7.09 5.55
CA GLU A 208 -10.77 6.07 4.50
C GLU A 208 -12.15 5.63 3.97
N ARG A 209 -13.11 5.39 4.87
CA ARG A 209 -14.51 5.07 4.50
C ARG A 209 -15.20 6.23 3.77
N ALA A 210 -15.00 7.46 4.22
CA ALA A 210 -15.55 8.63 3.55
C ALA A 210 -14.96 8.83 2.16
N LYS A 211 -13.64 8.69 1.98
CA LYS A 211 -12.96 8.71 0.66
C LYS A 211 -13.61 7.71 -0.31
N ARG A 212 -13.83 6.47 0.13
CA ARG A 212 -14.50 5.43 -0.67
C ARG A 212 -15.92 5.83 -1.05
N THR A 213 -16.67 6.42 -0.12
CA THR A 213 -18.03 6.94 -0.38
C THR A 213 -18.01 8.09 -1.39
N LEU A 214 -17.05 9.01 -1.28
CA LEU A 214 -16.91 10.14 -2.19
C LEU A 214 -16.56 9.74 -3.63
N SER A 215 -16.10 8.51 -3.86
CA SER A 215 -15.83 8.00 -5.21
C SER A 215 -17.13 7.79 -6.03
N SER A 216 -18.26 7.56 -5.36
CA SER A 216 -19.58 7.39 -6.01
C SER A 216 -20.61 8.46 -5.61
N SER A 217 -20.40 9.15 -4.48
CA SER A 217 -21.31 10.19 -3.97
C SER A 217 -20.64 11.57 -3.90
N THR A 218 -21.42 12.64 -3.89
CA THR A 218 -20.92 14.02 -3.79
C THR A 218 -20.65 14.48 -2.35
N GLN A 219 -21.08 13.71 -1.35
CA GLN A 219 -20.89 13.98 0.09
C GLN A 219 -20.76 12.66 0.86
N ALA A 220 -20.05 12.70 2.01
CA ALA A 220 -19.94 11.60 2.96
C ALA A 220 -20.03 12.12 4.40
N SER A 221 -20.74 11.39 5.29
CA SER A 221 -20.77 11.70 6.72
C SER A 221 -19.60 11.05 7.47
N ILE A 222 -19.16 11.70 8.54
CA ILE A 222 -18.19 11.19 9.51
C ILE A 222 -18.88 11.21 10.87
N GLU A 223 -19.08 10.03 11.45
CA GLU A 223 -19.84 9.86 12.68
C GLU A 223 -19.03 8.97 13.63
N ILE A 224 -18.48 9.56 14.68
CA ILE A 224 -17.60 8.86 15.63
C ILE A 224 -17.95 9.23 17.07
N ASP A 225 -18.59 8.31 17.77
CA ASP A 225 -18.94 8.46 19.18
C ASP A 225 -17.69 8.48 20.07
N SER A 226 -17.66 9.36 21.08
CA SER A 226 -16.59 9.45 22.07
C SER A 226 -15.20 9.42 21.42
N LEU A 227 -14.99 10.23 20.38
CA LEU A 227 -13.75 10.27 19.62
C LEU A 227 -12.56 10.64 20.53
N PHE A 228 -12.74 11.66 21.37
CA PHE A 228 -11.70 12.17 22.28
C PHE A 228 -12.33 12.76 23.55
N GLU A 229 -11.86 12.33 24.73
CA GLU A 229 -12.36 12.82 26.04
C GLU A 229 -13.90 12.78 26.19
N GLY A 230 -14.56 11.76 25.65
CA GLY A 230 -16.02 11.64 25.71
C GLY A 230 -16.77 12.47 24.66
N ILE A 231 -16.07 13.26 23.84
CA ILE A 231 -16.68 14.12 22.82
C ILE A 231 -16.96 13.32 21.56
N ASP A 232 -18.22 13.34 21.12
CA ASP A 232 -18.62 12.81 19.81
C ASP A 232 -18.20 13.75 18.67
N PHE A 233 -17.85 13.15 17.53
CA PHE A 233 -17.52 13.88 16.31
C PHE A 233 -18.44 13.47 15.16
N TYR A 234 -19.43 14.33 14.91
CA TYR A 234 -20.35 14.25 13.77
C TYR A 234 -20.10 15.42 12.84
N THR A 235 -19.73 15.13 11.59
CA THR A 235 -19.48 16.12 10.53
C THR A 235 -19.69 15.48 9.15
N SER A 236 -19.47 16.23 8.08
CA SER A 236 -19.51 15.71 6.71
C SER A 236 -18.49 16.40 5.82
N ILE A 237 -18.11 15.75 4.72
CA ILE A 237 -17.22 16.31 3.70
C ILE A 237 -17.83 16.14 2.33
N THR A 238 -17.67 17.16 1.48
CA THR A 238 -18.08 17.11 0.07
C THR A 238 -16.93 16.61 -0.80
N ARG A 239 -17.26 16.05 -1.97
CA ARG A 239 -16.26 15.63 -2.98
C ARG A 239 -15.37 16.80 -3.39
N ALA A 240 -15.97 17.97 -3.63
CA ALA A 240 -15.23 19.18 -3.99
C ALA A 240 -14.20 19.58 -2.92
N ARG A 241 -14.55 19.48 -1.62
CA ARG A 241 -13.59 19.76 -0.54
C ARG A 241 -12.48 18.72 -0.49
N PHE A 242 -12.79 17.45 -0.71
CA PHE A 242 -11.77 16.40 -0.78
C PHE A 242 -10.81 16.59 -1.96
N GLU A 243 -11.32 16.96 -3.13
CA GLU A 243 -10.52 17.28 -4.32
C GLU A 243 -9.63 18.51 -4.08
N GLU A 244 -10.14 19.56 -3.43
CA GLU A 244 -9.35 20.74 -3.05
C GLU A 244 -8.20 20.39 -2.10
N LEU A 245 -8.45 19.55 -1.07
CA LEU A 245 -7.44 19.11 -0.11
C LEU A 245 -6.29 18.30 -0.73
N ASN A 246 -6.54 17.71 -1.90
CA ASN A 246 -5.60 16.84 -2.61
C ASN A 246 -5.18 17.41 -3.97
N ALA A 247 -5.50 18.68 -4.26
CA ALA A 247 -5.37 19.23 -5.60
C ALA A 247 -3.93 19.26 -6.14
N ASP A 248 -2.94 19.36 -5.25
CA ASP A 248 -1.52 19.23 -5.58
C ASP A 248 -1.12 17.77 -5.86
N LEU A 249 -1.58 16.83 -5.04
CA LEU A 249 -1.29 15.40 -5.20
C LEU A 249 -1.97 14.78 -6.43
N PHE A 250 -3.18 15.23 -6.76
CA PHE A 250 -3.86 14.82 -7.98
C PHE A 250 -3.23 15.45 -9.23
N ARG A 251 -2.63 16.64 -9.09
CA ARG A 251 -1.89 17.25 -10.20
C ARG A 251 -0.54 16.61 -10.44
N SER A 252 0.13 16.09 -9.41
CA SER A 252 1.41 15.39 -9.58
C SER A 252 1.30 14.05 -10.28
N THR A 253 0.09 13.53 -10.52
CA THR A 253 -0.12 12.30 -11.30
C THR A 253 -0.38 12.54 -12.79
N MET A 254 -0.52 13.80 -13.22
CA MET A 254 -0.75 14.20 -14.62
C MET A 254 0.53 14.63 -15.32
#